data_AF-A0A1H0NS60-F1
#
_entry.id   AF-A0A1H0NS60-F1
#
_cell.length_a   1.000
_cell.length_b   1.000
_cell.length_c   1.000
_cell.angle_alpha   90.00
_cell.angle_beta   90.00
_cell.angle_gamma   90.00
#
_symmetry.space_group_name_H-M   'P 1'
#
loop_
_entity.id
_entity.type
_entity.pdbx_description
1 polymer ?
#
loop_
_entity_poly.entity_id
_entity_poly.type
_entity_poly.pdbx_seq_one_letter_code
_entity_poly.pdbx_strand_id
1 'polypeptide(L)' 'MTSWLPTLQTATPEDGYDLAVKLARVAVKATQPDAAVRDRLRPEYAEDADALIAVSHVVATHFATVAAANNYWRNRT' A
#
# COMPACT_ATOMS: atom_id res chain seq x y z
N MET A 1 -13.16 -0.90 -19.25
CA MET A 1 -12.31 -1.45 -18.16
C MET A 1 -12.45 -0.53 -16.96
N THR A 2 -12.79 -1.06 -15.80
CA THR A 2 -12.83 -0.29 -14.54
C THR A 2 -11.41 -0.09 -14.02
N SER A 3 -11.05 1.12 -13.63
CA SER A 3 -9.73 1.42 -13.03
C SER A 3 -9.57 0.65 -11.71
N TRP A 4 -8.39 0.08 -11.46
CA TRP A 4 -8.08 -0.61 -10.19
C TRP A 4 -7.91 0.38 -9.01
N LEU A 5 -7.61 1.64 -9.33
CA LEU A 5 -7.50 2.78 -8.41
C LEU A 5 -8.43 3.91 -8.90
N PRO A 6 -9.74 3.81 -8.65
CA PRO A 6 -10.69 4.82 -9.12
C PRO A 6 -10.68 6.10 -8.25
N THR A 7 -10.24 6.01 -6.99
CA THR A 7 -10.22 7.14 -6.06
C THR A 7 -9.21 6.91 -4.93
N LEU A 8 -8.78 7.99 -4.27
CA LEU A 8 -8.07 7.96 -2.99
C LEU A 8 -8.99 8.17 -1.78
N GLN A 9 -10.28 8.44 -2.02
CA GLN A 9 -11.27 8.60 -0.96
C GLN A 9 -11.58 7.24 -0.32
N THR A 10 -11.56 7.20 1.01
CA THR A 10 -11.78 6.01 1.84
C THR A 10 -12.66 6.38 3.02
N ALA A 11 -13.51 5.45 3.46
CA ALA A 11 -14.46 5.76 4.52
C ALA A 11 -13.72 5.98 5.85
N THR A 12 -12.88 5.05 6.26
CA THR A 12 -12.21 5.10 7.56
C THR A 12 -10.69 5.24 7.45
N PRO A 13 -9.99 5.61 8.53
CA PRO A 13 -8.53 5.52 8.58
C PRO A 13 -8.00 4.12 8.29
N GLU A 14 -8.72 3.08 8.73
CA GLU A 14 -8.38 1.67 8.47
C GLU A 14 -8.46 1.35 6.96
N ASP A 15 -9.56 1.71 6.30
CA ASP A 15 -9.69 1.59 4.83
C ASP A 15 -8.59 2.37 4.10
N GLY A 16 -8.20 3.53 4.65
CA GLY A 16 -7.10 4.35 4.15
C GLY A 16 -5.75 3.64 4.22
N TYR A 17 -5.50 2.93 5.32
CA TYR A 17 -4.28 2.15 5.50
C TYR A 17 -4.26 0.93 4.57
N ASP A 18 -5.37 0.23 4.41
CA ASP A 18 -5.51 -0.87 3.46
C ASP A 18 -5.28 -0.42 2.02
N LEU A 19 -5.78 0.77 1.66
CA LEU A 19 -5.49 1.37 0.36
C LEU A 19 -4.00 1.67 0.20
N ALA A 20 -3.33 2.22 1.22
CA ALA A 20 -1.89 2.49 1.19
C ALA A 20 -1.05 1.20 0.99
N VAL A 21 -1.42 0.12 1.68
CA VAL A 21 -0.82 -1.22 1.49
C VAL A 21 -1.04 -1.72 0.06
N LYS A 22 -2.25 -1.55 -0.48
CA LYS A 22 -2.56 -1.94 -1.86
C LYS A 22 -1.71 -1.15 -2.86
N LEU A 23 -1.54 0.16 -2.68
CA LEU A 23 -0.69 1.00 -3.53
C LEU A 23 0.75 0.47 -3.57
N ALA A 24 1.34 0.19 -2.40
CA ALA A 24 2.69 -0.36 -2.30
C ALA A 24 2.84 -1.69 -3.06
N ARG A 25 1.88 -2.61 -2.87
CA ARG A 25 1.90 -3.93 -3.53
C ARG A 25 1.71 -3.84 -5.05
N VAL A 26 0.88 -2.91 -5.52
CA VAL A 26 0.64 -2.73 -6.96
C VAL A 26 1.86 -2.12 -7.64
N ALA A 27 2.63 -1.25 -6.97
CA ALA A 27 3.91 -0.77 -7.50
C ALA A 27 4.88 -1.93 -7.78
N VAL A 28 5.05 -2.85 -6.82
CA VAL A 28 5.87 -4.06 -7.00
C VAL A 28 5.36 -4.93 -8.15
N LYS A 29 4.03 -5.14 -8.24
CA LYS A 29 3.40 -5.91 -9.33
C LYS A 29 3.60 -5.26 -10.70
N ALA A 30 3.59 -3.94 -10.78
CA ALA A 30 3.80 -3.20 -12.03
C ALA A 30 5.26 -3.29 -12.50
N THR A 31 6.21 -3.20 -11.57
CA THR A 31 7.64 -3.33 -11.87
C THR A 31 8.04 -4.77 -12.20
N GLN A 32 7.49 -5.75 -11.49
CA GLN A 32 7.71 -7.17 -11.74
C GLN A 32 6.37 -7.88 -12.01
N PRO A 33 5.95 -8.00 -13.29
CA PRO A 33 4.64 -8.56 -13.64
C PRO A 33 4.56 -10.08 -13.45
N ASP A 34 5.67 -10.81 -13.48
CA ASP A 34 5.70 -12.27 -13.30
C ASP A 34 5.41 -12.66 -11.84
N ALA A 35 4.32 -13.41 -11.64
CA ALA A 35 3.93 -13.90 -10.34
C ALA A 35 4.91 -14.92 -9.76
N ALA A 36 5.46 -15.82 -10.57
CA ALA A 36 6.40 -16.84 -10.11
C ALA A 36 7.69 -16.21 -9.59
N VAL A 37 8.15 -15.13 -10.23
CA VAL A 37 9.30 -14.36 -9.74
C VAL A 37 8.98 -13.71 -8.38
N ARG A 38 7.82 -13.06 -8.23
CA ARG A 38 7.43 -12.43 -6.95
C ARG A 38 7.27 -13.45 -5.82
N ASP A 39 6.72 -14.63 -6.12
CA ASP A 39 6.54 -15.68 -5.12
C ASP A 39 7.89 -16.24 -4.67
N ARG A 40 8.85 -16.39 -5.59
CA ARG A 40 10.22 -16.78 -5.26
C ARG A 40 10.96 -15.74 -4.40
N LEU A 41 10.71 -14.46 -4.62
CA LEU A 41 11.34 -13.37 -3.84
C LEU A 41 10.66 -13.14 -2.48
N ARG A 42 9.41 -13.59 -2.29
CA ARG A 42 8.63 -13.34 -1.06
C ARG A 42 9.32 -13.83 0.22
N PRO A 43 9.87 -15.06 0.28
CA PRO A 43 10.56 -15.54 1.48
C PRO A 43 11.77 -14.68 1.86
N GLU A 44 12.50 -14.14 0.88
CA GLU A 44 13.73 -13.37 1.13
C GLU A 44 13.46 -12.14 2.00
N TYR A 45 12.40 -11.39 1.72
CA TYR A 45 12.08 -10.18 2.49
C TYR A 45 11.06 -10.40 3.61
N ALA A 46 10.37 -11.54 3.65
CA ALA A 46 9.36 -11.81 4.67
C ALA A 46 9.97 -12.13 6.05
N GLU A 47 11.21 -12.63 6.07
CA GLU A 47 11.95 -12.96 7.29
C GLU A 47 13.10 -11.98 7.58
N ASP A 48 13.28 -10.97 6.73
CA ASP A 48 14.33 -9.96 6.86
C ASP A 48 13.80 -8.70 7.57
N ALA A 49 14.40 -8.35 8.71
CA ALA A 49 13.94 -7.25 9.55
C ALA A 49 14.05 -5.88 8.86
N ASP A 50 15.15 -5.63 8.14
CA ASP A 50 15.38 -4.37 7.43
C ASP A 50 14.38 -4.22 6.28
N ALA A 51 14.07 -5.30 5.59
CA ALA A 51 13.07 -5.32 4.53
C ALA A 51 11.66 -5.11 5.08
N LEU A 52 11.30 -5.69 6.23
CA LEU A 52 10.02 -5.44 6.90
C LEU A 52 9.88 -3.97 7.33
N ILE A 53 10.94 -3.36 7.85
CA ILE A 53 10.98 -1.92 8.18
C ILE A 53 10.84 -1.09 6.90
N ALA A 54 11.54 -1.44 5.82
CA ALA A 54 11.45 -0.74 4.54
C ALA A 54 10.03 -0.81 3.94
N VAL A 55 9.38 -1.99 3.98
CA VAL A 55 7.99 -2.16 3.55
C VAL A 55 7.06 -1.25 4.36
N SER A 56 7.23 -1.20 5.69
CA SER A 56 6.44 -0.32 6.56
C SER A 56 6.61 1.16 6.18
N HIS A 57 7.83 1.60 5.89
CA HIS A 57 8.11 2.99 5.48
C HIS A 57 7.44 3.36 4.15
N VAL A 58 7.44 2.45 3.17
CA VAL A 58 6.73 2.67 1.90
C VAL A 58 5.23 2.84 2.14
N VAL A 59 4.63 1.97 2.97
CA VAL A 59 3.22 2.07 3.32
C VAL A 59 2.93 3.38 4.06
N ALA A 60 3.79 3.80 5.00
CA ALA A 60 3.64 5.07 5.71
C ALA A 60 3.62 6.28 4.75
N THR A 61 4.46 6.27 3.71
CA THR A 61 4.48 7.33 2.68
C THR A 61 3.18 7.37 1.88
N HIS A 62 2.66 6.21 1.47
CA HIS A 62 1.36 6.14 0.81
C HIS A 62 0.22 6.56 1.75
N PHE A 63 0.25 6.13 3.01
CA PHE A 63 -0.78 6.46 3.98
C PHE A 63 -0.81 7.96 4.28
N ALA A 64 0.33 8.64 4.35
CA ALA A 64 0.37 10.10 4.46
C ALA A 64 -0.37 10.79 3.30
N THR A 65 -0.17 10.29 2.07
CA THR A 65 -0.88 10.78 0.88
C THR A 65 -2.39 10.51 0.97
N VAL A 66 -2.78 9.28 1.31
CA VAL A 66 -4.20 8.89 1.44
C VAL A 66 -4.88 9.67 2.56
N ALA A 67 -4.25 9.82 3.72
CA ALA A 67 -4.79 10.59 4.84
C ALA A 67 -5.01 12.06 4.46
N ALA A 68 -4.06 12.69 3.77
CA ALA A 68 -4.21 14.05 3.26
C ALA A 68 -5.38 14.16 2.27
N ALA A 69 -5.54 13.19 1.35
CA ALA A 69 -6.66 13.15 0.42
C ALA A 69 -8.03 13.01 1.12
N ASN A 70 -8.07 12.41 2.30
CA ASN A 70 -9.29 12.20 3.11
C ASN A 70 -9.50 13.27 4.20
N ASN A 71 -8.77 14.39 4.14
CA ASN A 71 -8.78 15.44 5.17
C ASN A 71 -8.62 14.86 6.60
N TYR A 72 -7.78 13.84 6.73
CA TYR A 72 -7.49 13.13 7.98
C TYR A 72 -8.73 12.61 8.72
N TRP A 73 -9.85 12.39 8.02
CA TRP A 73 -11.12 11.95 8.60
C TRP A 73 -11.64 12.83 9.75
N ARG A 74 -11.24 14.12 9.82
CA ARG A 74 -11.52 15.04 10.96
C ARG A 74 -12.99 15.20 11.33
N ASN A 75 -13.90 14.93 10.39
CA ASN A 75 -15.34 15.08 10.58
C ASN A 75 -16.01 13.79 11.07
N ARG A 76 -15.24 12.76 11.41
CA ARG A 76 -15.72 11.51 12.02
C ARG A 76 -15.34 11.49 13.49
N THR A 77 -16.04 12.30 14.27
CA THR A 77 -16.03 12.29 15.74
C THR A 77 -17.44 12.21 16.23
#